data_AF-A0A0Q0Y2W6-F1
#
_entry.id   AF-A0A0Q0Y2W6-F1
#
_cell.length_a   1.000
_cell.length_b   1.000
_cell.length_c   1.000
_cell.angle_alpha   90.00
_cell.angle_beta   90.00
_cell.angle_gamma   90.00
#
_symmetry.space_group_name_H-M   'P 1'
#
loop_
_entity.id
_entity.type
_entity.pdbx_description
1 polymer ?
#
loop_
_entity_poly.entity_id
_entity_poly.type
_entity_poly.pdbx_seq_one_letter_code
_entity_poly.pdbx_strand_id
1 'polypeptide(L)' 'MPPPGFSAYSPRYLSFAERDEVALGHAGGDSVREIARRLEGSPSTVSRELRRNAGARGGTGKEI' A
#
# COMPACT_ATOMS: atom_id res chain seq x y z
N MET A 1 22.72 4.89 -10.66
CA MET A 1 22.37 5.75 -9.50
C MET A 1 20.85 5.80 -9.42
N PRO A 2 20.20 5.33 -8.34
CA PRO A 2 18.76 5.58 -8.15
C PRO A 2 18.53 7.08 -7.84
N PRO A 3 17.35 7.65 -8.18
CA PRO A 3 17.07 9.07 -7.97
C PRO A 3 17.02 9.42 -6.47
N PRO A 4 17.42 10.65 -6.07
CA PRO A 4 17.29 11.11 -4.69
C PRO A 4 15.81 11.39 -4.38
N GLY A 5 15.19 10.49 -3.63
CA GLY A 5 13.78 10.59 -3.23
C GLY A 5 13.25 9.34 -2.54
N PHE A 6 13.84 8.17 -2.83
CA PHE A 6 13.32 6.88 -2.34
C PHE A 6 14.39 6.18 -1.52
N SER A 7 14.69 6.76 -0.36
CA SER A 7 15.58 6.14 0.62
C SER A 7 14.83 5.02 1.33
N ALA A 8 15.22 3.79 0.98
CA ALA A 8 14.92 2.55 1.66
C ALA A 8 13.45 2.06 1.61
N TYR A 9 13.02 1.64 0.42
CA TYR A 9 12.37 0.33 0.34
C TYR A 9 13.39 -0.72 0.81
N SER A 10 13.63 -0.80 2.11
CA SER A 10 14.18 -2.01 2.68
C SER A 10 13.19 -3.09 2.26
N PRO A 11 13.61 -4.15 1.54
CA PRO A 11 12.72 -5.23 1.13
C PRO A 11 12.09 -5.98 2.33
N ARG A 12 12.28 -5.48 3.54
CA ARG A 12 11.79 -6.03 4.78
C ARG A 12 10.45 -5.43 5.22
N TYR A 13 10.18 -4.11 5.14
CA TYR A 13 8.89 -3.54 5.58
C TYR A 13 8.56 -2.15 4.98
N LEU A 14 7.29 -1.89 4.70
CA LEU A 14 6.75 -0.53 4.45
C LEU A 14 6.89 0.34 5.71
N SER A 15 7.29 1.58 5.53
CA SER A 15 7.25 2.64 6.54
C SER A 15 5.82 2.98 6.94
N PHE A 16 5.66 3.70 8.06
CA PHE A 16 4.34 4.11 8.54
C PHE A 16 3.59 4.96 7.52
N ALA A 17 4.26 5.92 6.89
CA ALA A 17 3.67 6.78 5.86
C ALA A 17 3.20 5.98 4.64
N GLU A 18 4.02 5.04 4.14
CA GLU A 18 3.64 4.20 3.02
C GLU A 18 2.45 3.29 3.35
N ARG A 19 2.38 2.76 4.58
CA ARG A 19 1.22 1.97 5.03
C ARG A 19 -0.05 2.81 5.14
N ASP A 20 0.08 4.05 5.59
CA ASP A 20 -1.04 4.98 5.68
C ASP A 20 -1.59 5.31 4.28
N GLU A 21 -0.70 5.58 3.32
CA GLU A 21 -1.08 5.74 1.91
C GLU A 21 -1.75 4.50 1.31
N VAL A 22 -1.27 3.29 1.64
CA VAL A 22 -1.93 2.04 1.25
C VAL A 22 -3.34 1.94 1.84
N ALA A 23 -3.51 2.25 3.11
CA ALA A 23 -4.81 2.17 3.80
C ALA A 23 -5.80 3.22 3.29
N LEU A 24 -5.35 4.46 3.10
CA LEU A 24 -6.15 5.57 2.59
C LEU A 24 -6.60 5.30 1.15
N GLY A 25 -5.67 4.89 0.27
CA GLY A 25 -6.02 4.56 -1.10
C GLY A 25 -7.01 3.41 -1.18
N HIS A 26 -6.81 2.35 -0.38
CA HIS A 26 -7.74 1.22 -0.37
C HIS A 26 -9.12 1.60 0.17
N ALA A 27 -9.19 2.40 1.24
CA ALA A 27 -10.45 2.91 1.79
C ALA A 27 -11.18 3.84 0.81
N GLY A 28 -10.44 4.57 -0.02
CA GLY A 28 -10.97 5.39 -1.13
C GLY A 28 -11.41 4.59 -2.36
N GLY A 29 -11.20 3.26 -2.38
CA GLY A 29 -11.57 2.40 -3.51
C GLY A 29 -10.51 2.34 -4.62
N ASP A 30 -9.31 2.89 -4.42
CA ASP A 30 -8.22 2.78 -5.38
C ASP A 30 -7.79 1.31 -5.57
N SER A 31 -7.40 0.95 -6.79
CA SER A 31 -6.86 -0.37 -7.04
C SER A 31 -5.45 -0.55 -6.46
N VAL A 32 -5.09 -1.79 -6.13
CA VAL A 32 -3.73 -2.16 -5.68
C VAL A 32 -2.64 -1.63 -6.62
N ARG A 33 -2.92 -1.59 -7.93
CA ARG A 33 -1.97 -1.09 -8.93
C ARG A 33 -1.81 0.42 -8.87
N GLU A 34 -2.88 1.17 -8.64
CA GLU A 34 -2.82 2.64 -8.51
C GLU A 34 -2.05 3.03 -7.25
N ILE A 35 -2.35 2.37 -6.13
CA ILE A 35 -1.65 2.57 -4.86
C ILE A 35 -0.16 2.25 -5.03
N ALA A 36 0.18 1.12 -5.67
CA ALA A 36 1.56 0.75 -5.94
C ALA A 36 2.30 1.76 -6.84
N ARG A 37 1.60 2.36 -7.82
CA ARG A 37 2.19 3.40 -8.67
C ARG A 37 2.48 4.69 -7.91
N ARG A 38 1.61 5.10 -7.00
CA ARG A 38 1.83 6.30 -6.15
C ARG A 38 3.03 6.12 -5.23
N LEU A 39 3.17 4.91 -4.70
CA LEU A 39 4.25 4.53 -3.80
C LEU A 39 5.55 4.18 -4.53
N GLU A 40 5.55 4.09 -5.87
CA GLU A 40 6.65 3.49 -6.66
C GLU A 40 7.03 2.05 -6.20
N GLY A 41 6.07 1.36 -5.60
CA GLY A 41 6.23 0.02 -5.06
C GLY A 41 5.73 -1.09 -5.99
N SER A 42 5.87 -2.34 -5.56
CA SER A 42 5.25 -3.48 -6.25
C SER A 42 3.80 -3.67 -5.80
N PRO A 43 2.85 -3.96 -6.71
CA PRO A 43 1.49 -4.38 -6.36
C PRO A 43 1.46 -5.54 -5.37
N SER A 44 2.46 -6.44 -5.44
CA SER A 44 2.61 -7.57 -4.51
C SER A 44 2.91 -7.14 -3.08
N THR A 45 3.58 -6.00 -2.87
CA THR A 45 3.87 -5.44 -1.54
C THR A 45 2.60 -4.85 -0.93
N VAL A 46 1.88 -4.03 -1.71
CA VAL A 46 0.59 -3.44 -1.32
C VAL A 46 -0.44 -4.52 -0.99
N SER A 47 -0.56 -5.56 -1.82
CA SER A 47 -1.48 -6.68 -1.56
C SER A 47 -1.14 -7.44 -0.26
N ARG A 48 0.14 -7.68 0.02
CA ARG A 48 0.56 -8.33 1.27
C ARG A 48 0.23 -7.47 2.48
N GLU A 49 0.41 -6.15 2.40
CA GLU A 49 0.09 -5.23 3.48
C GLU A 49 -1.42 -5.15 3.73
N LEU A 50 -2.22 -5.04 2.65
CA LEU A 50 -3.68 -5.06 2.76
C LEU A 50 -4.17 -6.37 3.39
N ARG A 51 -3.61 -7.52 2.99
CA ARG A 51 -3.97 -8.81 3.59
C ARG A 51 -3.58 -8.92 5.07
N ARG A 52 -2.46 -8.30 5.49
CA ARG A 52 -2.09 -8.23 6.90
C ARG A 52 -3.07 -7.38 7.71
N ASN A 53 -3.57 -6.28 7.13
CA ASN A 53 -4.52 -5.38 7.80
C ASN A 53 -6.00 -5.82 7.69
N ALA A 54 -6.35 -6.67 6.72
CA ALA A 54 -7.71 -7.15 6.50
C ALA A 54 -8.27 -7.97 7.68
N GLY A 55 -7.40 -8.60 8.48
CA GLY A 55 -7.80 -9.28 9.72
C GLY A 55 -7.95 -8.34 10.92
N ALA A 56 -7.42 -7.11 10.86
CA ALA A 56 -7.39 -6.16 11.96
C ALA A 56 -8.47 -5.07 11.86
N ARG A 57 -9.01 -4.81 10.66
CA ARG A 57 -10.10 -3.86 10.43
C ARG A 57 -11.02 -4.44 9.36
N GLY A 58 -12.16 -4.97 9.80
CA GLY A 58 -13.15 -5.56 8.91
C GLY A 58 -13.63 -4.57 7.86
N GLY A 59 -13.68 -5.05 6.62
CA GLY A 59 -14.62 -4.67 5.57
C GLY A 59 -14.72 -3.20 5.20
N THR A 60 -14.08 -2.81 4.10
CA THR A 60 -14.73 -1.89 3.17
C THR A 60 -15.25 -2.72 2.02
N GLY A 61 -16.48 -3.20 2.22
CA GLY A 61 -17.30 -3.67 1.12
C GLY A 61 -17.44 -2.53 0.12
N LYS A 62 -17.02 -2.79 -1.11
CA LYS A 62 -17.57 -2.08 -2.26
C LYS A 62 -19.03 -2.53 -2.38
N GLU A 63 -19.95 -1.78 -1.78
CA GLU A 63 -21.36 -1.89 -2.17
C GLU A 63 -21.51 -1.31 -3.58
N ILE A 64 -22.01 -2.18 -4.47
CA ILE A 64 -22.63 -1.98 -5.80
C ILE A 64 -22.11 -0.85 -6.70
#